data_AF-A0A961NSU5-F1
#
_entry.id   AF-A0A961NSU5-F1
#
_cell.length_a   1.000
_cell.length_b   1.000
_cell.length_c   1.000
_cell.angle_alpha   90.00
_cell.angle_beta   90.00
_cell.angle_gamma   90.00
#
_symmetry.space_group_name_H-M   'P 1'
#
loop_
_entity.id
_entity.type
_entity.pdbx_description
1 polymer ?
#
loop_
_entity_poly.entity_id
_entity_poly.type
_entity_poly.pdbx_seq_one_letter_code
_entity_poly.pdbx_strand_id
1 'polypeptide(L)'
;MSLLAELSGTLSRSGETVGPALMAALEALPARLRNDYLSSREKVQAGKTRLNSTMRWLLYHYSLQSGLLQCSLRYDDAALFAFGAEIIPWDSRQFETVTAGDERGTNTWVHIHRHLEQYGHRLDVDVVTPAGLERLTNNLLDLEFIPMAARYFFFKPDIQNERRIDHVEVLQSFARQALRGYLEQGTSVAISHFRFQDLRVYFEMSGDERTRDIMHAIVSTIRSNLKQRDMLFQLSPLSYVVVSPGAEREQIERRFKTIYFQVRSLVLEYRLTVVTVDRFPLRLNELWKDLDL
;
A
#
# COMPACT_ATOMS: atom_id res chain seq x y z
N MET A 1 11.19 3.96 -29.64
CA MET A 1 10.64 4.84 -28.58
C MET A 1 11.23 4.37 -27.27
N SER A 2 11.94 5.23 -26.54
CA SER A 2 12.79 4.79 -25.43
C SER A 2 11.95 4.32 -24.23
N LEU A 3 12.46 3.32 -23.52
CA LEU A 3 11.97 2.80 -22.23
C LEU A 3 11.68 3.93 -21.19
N LEU A 4 12.30 5.11 -21.40
CA LEU A 4 12.11 6.34 -20.63
C LEU A 4 10.75 7.02 -20.84
N ALA A 5 10.12 6.84 -22.01
CA ALA A 5 8.78 7.36 -22.28
C ALA A 5 7.68 6.53 -21.59
N GLU A 6 7.88 5.20 -21.47
CA GLU A 6 6.98 4.32 -20.70
C GLU A 6 7.14 4.47 -19.19
N LEU A 7 8.34 4.85 -18.72
CA LEU A 7 8.61 5.22 -17.32
C LEU A 7 7.72 6.37 -16.82
N SER A 8 7.34 7.30 -17.69
CA SER A 8 6.45 8.44 -17.37
C SER A 8 4.99 8.01 -17.17
N GLY A 9 4.53 6.97 -17.86
CA GLY A 9 3.13 6.54 -17.85
C GLY A 9 2.69 5.83 -16.57
N THR A 10 3.57 5.04 -15.95
CA THR A 10 3.26 4.27 -14.72
C THR A 10 3.42 5.09 -13.43
N LEU A 11 4.00 6.30 -13.52
CA LEU A 11 4.27 7.22 -12.41
C LEU A 11 3.38 8.48 -12.47
N SER A 12 2.14 8.35 -12.93
CA SER A 12 1.23 9.48 -13.12
C SER A 12 0.70 10.03 -11.78
N ARG A 13 1.46 11.00 -11.25
CA ARG A 13 1.21 12.08 -10.26
C ARG A 13 2.27 12.20 -9.15
N SER A 14 3.06 11.15 -8.87
CA SER A 14 4.33 11.25 -8.11
C SER A 14 5.55 11.52 -8.99
N GLY A 15 5.38 11.41 -10.32
CA GLY A 15 6.45 11.45 -11.31
C GLY A 15 7.15 12.81 -11.50
N GLU A 16 6.59 13.94 -11.05
CA GLU A 16 7.25 15.25 -11.25
C GLU A 16 8.46 15.45 -10.33
N THR A 17 8.45 14.91 -9.11
CA THR A 17 9.56 15.02 -8.14
C THR A 17 10.35 13.72 -8.01
N VAL A 18 9.66 12.58 -7.95
CA VAL A 18 10.30 11.27 -7.74
C VAL A 18 10.98 10.78 -9.02
N GLY A 19 10.34 10.99 -10.18
CA GLY A 19 10.84 10.53 -11.47
C GLY A 19 12.23 11.08 -11.80
N PRO A 20 12.42 12.42 -11.83
CA PRO A 20 13.72 13.02 -12.11
C PRO A 20 14.81 12.64 -11.09
N ALA A 21 14.49 12.63 -9.79
CA ALA A 21 15.45 12.30 -8.74
C ALA A 21 15.90 10.83 -8.81
N LEU A 22 14.96 9.91 -9.04
CA LEU A 22 15.24 8.48 -9.24
C LEU A 22 16.07 8.27 -10.52
N MET A 23 15.71 8.93 -11.62
CA MET A 23 16.43 8.81 -12.88
C MET A 23 17.87 9.31 -12.78
N ALA A 24 18.09 10.48 -12.17
CA ALA A 24 19.42 11.01 -11.93
C ALA A 24 20.27 10.06 -11.07
N ALA A 25 19.67 9.46 -10.03
CA ALA A 25 20.38 8.51 -9.19
C ALA A 25 20.67 7.18 -9.90
N LEU A 26 19.74 6.67 -10.73
CA LEU A 26 19.97 5.47 -11.55
C LEU A 26 21.05 5.67 -12.62
N GLU A 27 21.17 6.87 -13.17
CA GLU A 27 22.22 7.23 -14.14
C GLU A 27 23.61 7.27 -13.49
N ALA A 28 23.68 7.65 -12.22
CA ALA A 28 24.91 7.62 -11.42
C ALA A 28 25.34 6.21 -10.97
N LEU A 29 24.46 5.21 -11.06
CA LEU A 29 24.80 3.82 -10.69
C LEU A 29 25.65 3.11 -11.78
N PRO A 30 26.58 2.22 -11.38
CA PRO A 30 27.23 1.29 -12.29
C PRO A 30 26.21 0.51 -13.13
N ALA A 31 26.54 0.26 -14.39
CA ALA A 31 25.63 -0.40 -15.35
C ALA A 31 25.08 -1.74 -14.84
N ARG A 32 25.87 -2.50 -14.08
CA ARG A 32 25.44 -3.74 -13.42
C ARG A 32 24.29 -3.50 -12.45
N LEU A 33 24.45 -2.58 -11.50
CA LEU A 33 23.44 -2.26 -10.49
C LEU A 33 22.17 -1.66 -11.11
N ARG A 34 22.32 -0.83 -12.14
CA ARG A 34 21.19 -0.31 -12.91
C ARG A 34 20.40 -1.45 -13.58
N ASN A 35 21.08 -2.44 -14.16
CA ASN A 35 20.41 -3.60 -14.76
C ASN A 35 19.72 -4.48 -13.70
N ASP A 36 20.30 -4.62 -12.52
CA ASP A 36 19.68 -5.34 -11.40
C ASP A 36 18.38 -4.65 -10.95
N TYR A 37 18.38 -3.32 -10.87
CA TYR A 37 17.18 -2.53 -10.58
C TYR A 37 16.08 -2.75 -11.64
N LEU A 38 16.43 -2.66 -12.93
CA LEU A 38 15.49 -2.86 -14.03
C LEU A 38 14.93 -4.29 -14.04
N SER A 39 15.79 -5.30 -13.81
CA SER A 39 15.36 -6.71 -13.70
C SER A 39 14.42 -6.93 -12.52
N SER A 40 14.71 -6.33 -11.36
CA SER A 40 13.81 -6.35 -10.20
C SER A 40 12.44 -5.78 -10.56
N ARG A 41 12.39 -4.65 -11.28
CA ARG A 41 11.13 -4.03 -11.73
C ARG A 41 10.37 -4.90 -12.73
N GLU A 42 11.04 -5.54 -13.69
CA GLU A 42 10.40 -6.46 -14.66
C GLU A 42 9.82 -7.71 -13.97
N LYS A 43 10.53 -8.27 -12.99
CA LYS A 43 10.07 -9.43 -12.21
C LYS A 43 8.78 -9.13 -11.44
N VAL A 44 8.60 -7.89 -10.96
CA VAL A 44 7.36 -7.45 -10.32
C VAL A 44 6.18 -7.50 -11.28
N GLN A 45 6.39 -7.08 -12.54
CA GLN A 45 5.36 -7.11 -13.57
C GLN A 45 5.00 -8.53 -14.02
N ALA A 46 5.92 -9.48 -13.87
CA ALA A 46 5.76 -10.87 -14.31
C ALA A 46 5.12 -11.82 -13.26
N GLY A 47 4.88 -11.38 -12.02
CA GLY A 47 3.97 -12.05 -11.07
C GLY A 47 4.37 -13.45 -10.53
N LYS A 48 5.66 -13.80 -10.45
CA LYS A 48 6.11 -15.12 -9.95
C LYS A 48 6.89 -15.00 -8.64
N THR A 49 6.36 -15.43 -7.47
CA THR A 49 7.15 -15.70 -6.22
C THR A 49 6.32 -16.22 -5.01
N ARG A 50 7.02 -16.66 -3.94
CA ARG A 50 6.56 -17.43 -2.74
C ARG A 50 6.02 -16.63 -1.52
N LEU A 51 5.90 -15.30 -1.57
CA LEU A 51 5.09 -14.55 -0.59
C LEU A 51 3.63 -14.58 -1.06
N ASN A 52 2.67 -14.35 -0.16
CA ASN A 52 1.30 -14.11 -0.61
C ASN A 52 1.28 -12.91 -1.57
N SER A 53 0.68 -13.07 -2.74
CA SER A 53 0.91 -12.18 -3.90
C SER A 53 0.67 -10.71 -3.59
N THR A 54 -0.24 -10.42 -2.65
CA THR A 54 -0.65 -9.07 -2.27
C THR A 54 0.36 -8.30 -1.41
N MET A 55 0.91 -8.87 -0.32
CA MET A 55 1.84 -8.14 0.55
C MET A 55 3.12 -7.81 -0.20
N ARG A 56 3.59 -8.76 -1.01
CA ARG A 56 4.74 -8.53 -1.89
C ARG A 56 4.44 -7.43 -2.91
N TRP A 57 3.25 -7.43 -3.51
CA TRP A 57 2.80 -6.38 -4.41
C TRP A 57 2.77 -5.01 -3.72
N LEU A 58 2.25 -4.91 -2.49
CA LEU A 58 2.22 -3.66 -1.71
C LEU A 58 3.63 -3.14 -1.42
N LEU A 59 4.53 -4.00 -0.95
CA LEU A 59 5.93 -3.66 -0.69
C LEU A 59 6.64 -3.19 -1.97
N TYR A 60 6.33 -3.80 -3.12
CA TYR A 60 6.83 -3.36 -4.41
C TYR A 60 6.27 -2.01 -4.86
N HIS A 61 4.96 -1.81 -4.73
CA HIS A 61 4.33 -0.53 -5.07
C HIS A 61 4.87 0.59 -4.21
N TYR A 62 5.01 0.35 -2.91
CA TYR A 62 5.64 1.29 -2.00
C TYR A 62 7.06 1.63 -2.45
N SER A 63 7.87 0.61 -2.78
CA SER A 63 9.25 0.83 -3.18
C SER A 63 9.38 1.64 -4.47
N LEU A 64 8.49 1.37 -5.44
CA LEU A 64 8.43 2.11 -6.70
C LEU A 64 7.91 3.54 -6.53
N GLN A 65 6.86 3.73 -5.73
CA GLN A 65 6.26 5.06 -5.49
C GLN A 65 7.17 5.97 -4.68
N SER A 66 7.97 5.40 -3.78
CA SER A 66 8.90 6.14 -2.92
C SER A 66 10.22 6.47 -3.63
N GLY A 67 10.43 5.96 -4.86
CA GLY A 67 11.67 6.17 -5.62
C GLY A 67 12.88 5.47 -5.01
N LEU A 68 12.69 4.33 -4.34
CA LEU A 68 13.79 3.62 -3.69
C LEU A 68 14.70 3.00 -4.75
N LEU A 69 16.01 3.10 -4.56
CA LEU A 69 17.01 2.37 -5.33
C LEU A 69 17.21 0.95 -4.80
N GLN A 70 17.02 0.79 -3.48
CA GLN A 70 17.13 -0.47 -2.76
C GLN A 70 16.13 -0.48 -1.60
N CYS A 71 15.48 -1.61 -1.35
CA CYS A 71 14.70 -1.86 -0.15
C CYS A 71 14.86 -3.31 0.29
N SER A 72 15.23 -3.51 1.54
CA SER A 72 15.32 -4.81 2.20
C SER A 72 14.39 -4.81 3.43
N LEU A 73 13.73 -5.93 3.65
CA LEU A 73 12.91 -6.18 4.84
C LEU A 73 13.30 -7.53 5.43
N ARG A 74 13.62 -7.54 6.72
CA ARG A 74 14.00 -8.75 7.45
C ARG A 74 13.17 -8.89 8.71
N TYR A 75 12.89 -10.12 9.10
CA TYR A 75 12.25 -10.46 10.36
C TYR A 75 12.99 -11.59 11.04
N ASP A 76 13.47 -11.39 12.26
CA ASP A 76 14.30 -12.35 13.01
C ASP A 76 15.35 -13.02 12.13
N ASP A 77 16.14 -12.19 11.44
CA ASP A 77 17.20 -12.58 10.49
C ASP A 77 16.76 -13.16 9.16
N ALA A 78 15.49 -13.56 9.00
CA ALA A 78 14.96 -14.05 7.73
C ALA A 78 14.71 -12.90 6.75
N ALA A 79 15.27 -12.99 5.55
CA ALA A 79 14.98 -12.06 4.46
C ALA A 79 13.56 -12.28 3.92
N LEU A 80 12.70 -11.28 4.09
CA LEU A 80 11.28 -11.34 3.70
C LEU A 80 11.05 -10.70 2.33
N PHE A 81 11.68 -9.56 2.09
CA PHE A 81 11.50 -8.79 0.87
C PHE A 81 12.81 -8.11 0.47
N ALA A 82 13.05 -8.08 -0.84
CA ALA A 82 14.15 -7.35 -1.45
C ALA A 82 13.65 -6.75 -2.76
N PHE A 83 14.00 -5.48 -2.97
CA PHE A 83 13.69 -4.73 -4.17
C PHE A 83 14.86 -3.83 -4.57
N GLY A 84 15.10 -3.73 -5.87
CA GLY A 84 16.02 -2.76 -6.45
C GLY A 84 17.42 -3.32 -6.71
N ALA A 85 18.42 -2.46 -6.63
CA ALA A 85 19.83 -2.77 -6.81
C ALA A 85 20.50 -3.02 -5.46
N GLU A 86 21.39 -4.01 -5.37
CA GLU A 86 22.22 -4.23 -4.18
C GLU A 86 23.37 -3.21 -4.14
N ILE A 87 23.05 -1.97 -3.83
CA ILE A 87 24.02 -0.88 -3.60
C ILE A 87 24.78 -1.16 -2.30
N ILE A 88 24.05 -1.67 -1.30
CA ILE A 88 24.58 -2.09 -0.01
C ILE A 88 24.23 -3.57 0.18
N PRO A 89 25.13 -4.41 0.73
CA PRO A 89 24.86 -5.84 0.87
C PRO A 89 23.56 -6.11 1.64
N TRP A 90 22.70 -7.01 1.14
CA TRP A 90 21.39 -7.30 1.74
C TRP A 90 21.47 -7.81 3.20
N ASP A 91 22.61 -8.36 3.61
CA ASP A 91 22.87 -8.92 4.94
C ASP A 91 23.85 -8.09 5.78
N SER A 92 24.19 -6.87 5.34
CA SER A 92 25.04 -6.02 6.17
C SER A 92 24.30 -5.63 7.45
N ARG A 93 24.91 -5.88 8.62
CA ARG A 93 24.38 -5.49 9.95
C ARG A 93 25.14 -4.31 10.56
N GLN A 94 26.11 -3.76 9.82
CA GLN A 94 26.96 -2.65 10.25
C GLN A 94 26.69 -1.47 9.35
N PHE A 95 26.22 -0.35 9.92
CA PHE A 95 25.93 0.84 9.13
C PHE A 95 26.39 2.11 9.84
N GLU A 96 27.48 2.66 9.33
CA GLU A 96 27.63 4.12 9.22
C GLU A 96 26.77 4.57 8.03
N THR A 97 26.22 5.79 8.09
CA THR A 97 25.50 6.41 6.98
C THR A 97 26.42 6.47 5.76
N VAL A 98 26.33 5.51 4.84
CA VAL A 98 27.11 5.54 3.60
C VAL A 98 26.46 6.57 2.69
N THR A 99 26.96 7.79 2.73
CA THR A 99 26.69 8.79 1.71
C THR A 99 27.69 8.56 0.59
N ALA A 100 27.26 7.86 -0.46
CA ALA A 100 28.11 7.72 -1.62
C ALA A 100 28.05 9.03 -2.40
N GLY A 101 29.14 9.81 -2.29
CA GLY A 101 29.45 10.85 -3.24
C GLY A 101 29.87 10.22 -4.57
N ASP A 102 29.43 10.81 -5.67
CA ASP A 102 30.11 10.59 -6.95
C ASP A 102 31.58 11.05 -6.86
N GLU A 103 32.39 10.81 -7.90
CA GLU A 103 33.79 11.33 -7.98
C GLU A 103 33.87 12.87 -7.87
N ARG A 104 32.72 13.57 -7.84
CA ARG A 104 32.57 15.03 -7.69
C ARG A 104 32.06 15.45 -6.31
N GLY A 105 31.89 14.53 -5.36
CA GLY A 105 31.50 14.81 -3.98
C GLY A 105 30.02 15.18 -3.78
N THR A 106 29.14 14.88 -4.75
CA THR A 106 27.69 15.08 -4.61
C THR A 106 27.02 13.82 -4.08
N ASN A 107 26.44 13.90 -2.88
CA ASN A 107 25.69 12.81 -2.26
C ASN A 107 24.49 12.45 -3.13
N THR A 108 24.59 11.35 -3.87
CA THR A 108 23.58 11.02 -4.88
C THR A 108 22.45 10.17 -4.29
N TRP A 109 22.74 9.41 -3.22
CA TRP A 109 21.77 8.64 -2.46
C TRP A 109 22.12 8.61 -0.97
N VAL A 110 21.10 8.25 -0.16
CA VAL A 110 21.16 8.14 1.29
C VAL A 110 20.67 6.75 1.69
N HIS A 111 21.34 6.15 2.68
CA HIS A 111 20.92 4.93 3.34
C HIS A 111 20.10 5.26 4.59
N ILE A 112 18.93 4.66 4.70
CA ILE A 112 18.03 4.78 5.83
C ILE A 112 17.84 3.39 6.40
N HIS A 113 18.27 3.20 7.64
CA HIS A 113 18.01 2.01 8.44
C HIS A 113 16.93 2.30 9.48
N ARG A 114 15.99 1.38 9.60
CA ARG A 114 14.94 1.39 10.63
C ARG A 114 14.82 -0.01 11.21
N HIS A 115 14.87 -0.10 12.52
CA HIS A 115 14.54 -1.33 13.23
C HIS A 115 13.35 -1.07 14.14
N LEU A 116 12.54 -2.11 14.30
CA LEU A 116 11.47 -2.15 15.28
C LEU A 116 11.60 -3.48 16.00
N GLU A 117 11.54 -3.45 17.33
CA GLU A 117 11.53 -4.66 18.16
C GLU A 117 10.20 -4.71 18.93
N GLN A 118 9.48 -5.83 18.78
CA GLN A 118 8.20 -6.02 19.45
C GLN A 118 7.97 -7.51 19.72
N TYR A 119 7.47 -7.84 20.92
CA TYR A 119 7.16 -9.22 21.33
C TYR A 119 8.34 -10.22 21.23
N GLY A 120 9.58 -9.75 21.40
CA GLY A 120 10.78 -10.59 21.26
C GLY A 120 11.19 -10.88 19.82
N HIS A 121 10.52 -10.24 18.86
CA HIS A 121 10.82 -10.31 17.44
C HIS A 121 11.38 -8.98 16.95
N ARG A 122 12.20 -9.04 15.90
CA ARG A 122 12.87 -7.88 15.30
C ARG A 122 12.51 -7.75 13.83
N LEU A 123 12.11 -6.56 13.42
CA LEU A 123 11.86 -6.18 12.04
C LEU A 123 12.90 -5.13 11.63
N ASP A 124 13.71 -5.43 10.63
CA ASP A 124 14.68 -4.51 10.06
C ASP A 124 14.23 -4.09 8.66
N VAL A 125 14.29 -2.79 8.41
CA VAL A 125 14.04 -2.15 7.11
C VAL A 125 15.29 -1.38 6.71
N ASP A 126 15.87 -1.76 5.58
CA ASP A 126 17.00 -1.05 4.98
C ASP A 126 16.60 -0.48 3.63
N VAL A 127 16.79 0.82 3.46
CA VAL A 127 16.39 1.52 2.24
C VAL A 127 17.53 2.39 1.72
N VAL A 128 17.77 2.33 0.42
CA VAL A 128 18.61 3.31 -0.28
C VAL A 128 17.70 4.14 -1.18
N THR A 129 17.78 5.46 -1.03
CA THR A 129 16.93 6.42 -1.74
C THR A 129 17.77 7.57 -2.29
N PRO A 130 17.41 8.20 -3.42
CA PRO A 130 18.06 9.43 -3.87
C PRO A 130 18.07 10.48 -2.76
N ALA A 131 19.17 11.24 -2.62
CA ALA A 131 19.31 12.19 -1.52
C ALA A 131 18.19 13.26 -1.50
N GLY A 132 17.73 13.70 -2.67
CA GLY A 132 16.60 14.62 -2.80
C GLY A 132 15.25 14.06 -2.34
N LEU A 133 15.14 12.75 -2.10
CA LEU A 133 13.95 12.06 -1.63
C LEU A 133 14.04 11.61 -0.18
N GLU A 134 15.15 11.86 0.52
CA GLU A 134 15.37 11.39 1.90
C GLU A 134 14.20 11.72 2.83
N ARG A 135 13.74 12.98 2.85
CA ARG A 135 12.63 13.39 3.71
C ARG A 135 11.31 12.68 3.37
N LEU A 136 11.03 12.50 2.08
CA LEU A 136 9.85 11.77 1.62
C LEU A 136 9.93 10.31 2.05
N THR A 137 11.07 9.67 1.82
CA THR A 137 11.30 8.27 2.19
C THR A 137 11.19 8.05 3.70
N ASN A 138 11.76 8.94 4.52
CA ASN A 138 11.62 8.86 5.98
C ASN A 138 10.14 8.94 6.41
N ASN A 139 9.38 9.91 5.88
CA ASN A 139 7.97 10.06 6.21
C ASN A 139 7.15 8.82 5.81
N LEU A 140 7.36 8.31 4.60
CA LEU A 140 6.67 7.13 4.11
C LEU A 140 7.04 5.89 4.94
N LEU A 141 8.30 5.78 5.37
CA LEU A 141 8.75 4.67 6.20
C LEU A 141 8.07 4.70 7.56
N ASP A 142 8.08 5.85 8.22
CA ASP A 142 7.60 6.01 9.59
C ASP A 142 6.05 6.00 9.66
N LEU A 143 5.35 6.53 8.66
CA LEU A 143 3.88 6.65 8.66
C LEU A 143 3.16 5.47 7.98
N GLU A 144 3.77 4.84 6.99
CA GLU A 144 3.10 3.82 6.17
C GLU A 144 3.79 2.47 6.24
N PHE A 145 5.07 2.40 5.85
CA PHE A 145 5.75 1.13 5.62
C PHE A 145 6.01 0.36 6.90
N ILE A 146 6.63 0.98 7.91
CA ILE A 146 6.95 0.33 9.17
C ILE A 146 5.66 -0.05 9.90
N PRO A 147 4.65 0.83 10.05
CA PRO A 147 3.38 0.43 10.65
C PRO A 147 2.68 -0.72 9.91
N MET A 148 2.72 -0.75 8.57
CA MET A 148 2.17 -1.84 7.78
C MET A 148 2.96 -3.15 7.97
N ALA A 149 4.28 -3.10 7.84
CA ALA A 149 5.15 -4.25 7.99
C ALA A 149 5.11 -4.80 9.43
N ALA A 150 5.16 -3.93 10.44
CA ALA A 150 4.98 -4.29 11.85
C ALA A 150 3.64 -5.01 12.08
N ARG A 151 2.53 -4.47 11.56
CA ARG A 151 1.21 -5.11 11.64
C ARG A 151 1.17 -6.48 10.98
N TYR A 152 1.90 -6.67 9.89
CA TYR A 152 1.92 -7.94 9.17
C TYR A 152 2.82 -8.97 9.86
N PHE A 153 4.01 -8.56 10.31
CA PHE A 153 5.04 -9.49 10.80
C PHE A 153 4.98 -9.72 12.31
N PHE A 154 4.72 -8.70 13.14
CA PHE A 154 4.63 -8.88 14.59
C PHE A 154 3.29 -9.42 15.08
N PHE A 155 2.24 -9.30 14.27
CA PHE A 155 0.90 -9.77 14.64
C PHE A 155 0.50 -11.07 13.91
N LYS A 156 1.50 -11.85 13.46
CA LYS A 156 1.31 -13.23 13.01
C LYS A 156 0.95 -14.14 14.21
N PRO A 157 -0.26 -14.74 14.23
CA PRO A 157 -0.78 -15.43 15.40
C PRO A 157 -0.58 -16.94 15.30
N ASP A 158 0.59 -17.44 15.69
CA ASP A 158 0.63 -18.74 16.40
C ASP A 158 0.62 -18.53 17.93
N ILE A 159 0.67 -17.27 18.39
CA ILE A 159 0.73 -16.92 19.80
C ILE A 159 -0.38 -15.89 20.09
N GLN A 160 -1.53 -16.41 20.49
CA GLN A 160 -2.60 -15.77 21.27
C GLN A 160 -3.52 -14.76 20.57
N ASN A 161 -4.75 -15.25 20.33
CA ASN A 161 -6.06 -14.61 20.49
C ASN A 161 -6.14 -13.07 20.45
N GLU A 162 -6.92 -12.62 19.47
CA GLU A 162 -7.56 -11.30 19.31
C GLU A 162 -6.79 -10.19 18.55
N ARG A 163 -7.09 -10.15 17.24
CA ARG A 163 -7.35 -8.95 16.42
C ARG A 163 -6.14 -8.10 15.94
N ARG A 164 -5.68 -8.38 14.70
CA ARG A 164 -5.48 -7.45 13.54
C ARG A 164 -4.33 -7.93 12.63
N ILE A 165 -4.38 -7.95 11.30
CA ILE A 165 -5.35 -8.32 10.24
C ILE A 165 -4.50 -8.29 8.96
N ASP A 166 -4.47 -9.41 8.24
CA ASP A 166 -3.95 -9.48 6.88
C ASP A 166 -5.02 -8.93 5.92
N HIS A 167 -4.93 -7.68 5.48
CA HIS A 167 -6.09 -6.95 4.93
C HIS A 167 -6.74 -7.57 3.69
N VAL A 168 -6.05 -8.41 2.91
CA VAL A 168 -6.67 -9.09 1.74
C VAL A 168 -6.94 -10.56 2.00
N GLU A 169 -6.10 -11.28 2.75
CA GLU A 169 -6.38 -12.67 3.09
C GLU A 169 -7.45 -12.82 4.18
N VAL A 170 -7.48 -11.90 5.14
CA VAL A 170 -8.61 -11.74 6.07
C VAL A 170 -9.78 -11.15 5.34
N LEU A 171 -9.67 -10.15 4.45
CA LEU A 171 -10.85 -9.74 3.66
C LEU A 171 -11.39 -10.90 2.82
N GLN A 172 -10.54 -11.75 2.25
CA GLN A 172 -10.96 -12.93 1.51
C GLN A 172 -11.59 -13.99 2.40
N SER A 173 -10.96 -14.32 3.54
CA SER A 173 -11.44 -15.33 4.47
C SER A 173 -12.68 -14.86 5.24
N PHE A 174 -12.69 -13.59 5.66
CA PHE A 174 -13.82 -12.92 6.27
C PHE A 174 -14.93 -12.69 5.26
N ALA A 175 -14.68 -12.18 4.05
CA ALA A 175 -15.73 -12.08 3.03
C ALA A 175 -16.26 -13.47 2.71
N ARG A 176 -15.40 -14.48 2.56
CA ARG A 176 -15.86 -15.86 2.38
C ARG A 176 -16.72 -16.32 3.56
N GLN A 177 -16.32 -16.10 4.81
CA GLN A 177 -17.06 -16.55 6.00
C GLN A 177 -18.34 -15.75 6.27
N ALA A 178 -18.26 -14.42 6.20
CA ALA A 178 -19.35 -13.49 6.42
C ALA A 178 -20.38 -13.55 5.30
N LEU A 179 -19.95 -13.70 4.04
CA LEU A 179 -20.86 -13.84 2.90
C LEU A 179 -21.45 -15.24 2.81
N ARG A 180 -20.71 -16.29 3.19
CA ARG A 180 -21.16 -17.69 3.08
C ARG A 180 -22.52 -17.91 3.74
N GLY A 181 -22.72 -17.42 4.97
CA GLY A 181 -24.00 -17.57 5.66
C GLY A 181 -25.18 -16.95 4.91
N TYR A 182 -24.99 -15.76 4.34
CA TYR A 182 -26.04 -15.09 3.55
C TYR A 182 -26.26 -15.78 2.19
N LEU A 183 -25.17 -16.09 1.47
CA LEU A 183 -25.23 -16.66 0.14
C LEU A 183 -25.73 -18.11 0.12
N GLU A 184 -25.38 -18.93 1.11
CA GLU A 184 -25.93 -20.29 1.27
C GLU A 184 -27.44 -20.28 1.56
N GLN A 185 -27.95 -19.19 2.15
CA GLN A 185 -29.38 -18.96 2.39
C GLN A 185 -30.08 -18.27 1.20
N GLY A 186 -29.40 -18.06 0.07
CA GLY A 186 -29.94 -17.38 -1.11
C GLY A 186 -30.12 -15.87 -0.94
N THR A 187 -29.51 -15.27 0.09
CA THR A 187 -29.54 -13.81 0.29
C THR A 187 -28.41 -13.18 -0.51
N SER A 188 -28.77 -12.39 -1.54
CA SER A 188 -27.82 -11.60 -2.31
C SER A 188 -27.08 -10.59 -1.43
N VAL A 189 -25.82 -10.29 -1.75
CA VAL A 189 -25.00 -9.34 -1.01
C VAL A 189 -24.38 -8.33 -1.96
N ALA A 190 -24.63 -7.05 -1.75
CA ALA A 190 -23.92 -5.99 -2.43
C ALA A 190 -22.63 -5.63 -1.69
N ILE A 191 -21.55 -5.48 -2.46
CA ILE A 191 -20.23 -5.08 -2.01
C ILE A 191 -19.89 -3.80 -2.74
N SER A 192 -19.52 -2.78 -1.99
CA SER A 192 -19.20 -1.46 -2.52
C SER A 192 -17.81 -1.02 -2.10
N HIS A 193 -17.07 -0.42 -3.01
CA HIS A 193 -15.74 0.09 -2.78
C HIS A 193 -15.73 1.60 -3.00
N PHE A 194 -15.40 2.33 -1.95
CA PHE A 194 -15.11 3.76 -1.98
C PHE A 194 -13.62 3.94 -2.22
N ARG A 195 -13.27 4.59 -3.33
CA ARG A 195 -11.90 4.99 -3.65
C ARG A 195 -11.85 6.50 -3.74
N PHE A 196 -11.25 7.13 -2.74
CA PHE A 196 -11.12 8.58 -2.69
C PHE A 196 -10.06 9.08 -3.66
N GLN A 197 -10.22 10.32 -4.11
CA GLN A 197 -9.18 11.03 -4.85
C GLN A 197 -7.88 11.03 -4.06
N ASP A 198 -6.76 11.18 -4.76
CA ASP A 198 -5.46 11.27 -4.11
C ASP A 198 -5.39 12.50 -3.19
N LEU A 199 -5.20 12.27 -1.89
CA LEU A 199 -5.11 13.32 -0.87
C LEU A 199 -3.68 13.60 -0.40
N ARG A 200 -2.66 13.02 -1.04
CA ARG A 200 -1.25 13.18 -0.64
C ARG A 200 -0.82 14.64 -0.56
N VAL A 201 -1.19 15.46 -1.54
CA VAL A 201 -0.92 16.90 -1.56
C VAL A 201 -1.47 17.60 -0.31
N TYR A 202 -2.65 17.20 0.16
CA TYR A 202 -3.24 17.74 1.38
C TYR A 202 -2.55 17.22 2.63
N PHE A 203 -2.18 15.94 2.66
CA PHE A 203 -1.48 15.34 3.80
C PHE A 203 -0.07 15.93 3.98
N GLU A 204 0.67 16.14 2.88
CA GLU A 204 2.00 16.74 2.88
C GLU A 204 1.99 18.22 3.31
N MET A 205 0.99 19.00 2.88
CA MET A 205 0.90 20.42 3.20
C MET A 205 0.29 20.72 4.58
N SER A 206 -0.41 19.75 5.19
CA SER A 206 -1.26 20.03 6.36
C SER A 206 -0.82 19.41 7.69
N GLY A 207 0.15 18.49 7.67
CA GLY A 207 0.62 17.79 8.86
C GLY A 207 -0.35 16.73 9.41
N ASP A 208 0.14 15.93 10.36
CA ASP A 208 -0.49 14.68 10.82
C ASP A 208 -1.87 14.83 11.47
N GLU A 209 -2.13 15.96 12.13
CA GLU A 209 -3.42 16.21 12.78
C GLU A 209 -4.53 16.38 11.75
N ARG A 210 -4.28 17.13 10.68
CA ARG A 210 -5.29 17.38 9.65
C ARG A 210 -5.53 16.14 8.79
N THR A 211 -4.50 15.33 8.56
CA THR A 211 -4.64 14.01 7.94
C THR A 211 -5.56 13.12 8.77
N ARG A 212 -5.38 13.07 10.09
CA ARG A 212 -6.28 12.32 10.99
C ARG A 212 -7.71 12.84 10.97
N ASP A 213 -7.91 14.15 10.95
CA ASP A 213 -9.24 14.76 10.84
C ASP A 213 -9.95 14.35 9.55
N ILE A 214 -9.24 14.38 8.41
CA ILE A 214 -9.78 13.95 7.12
C ILE A 214 -10.22 12.49 7.15
N MET A 215 -9.32 11.64 7.67
CA MET A 215 -9.54 10.21 7.80
C MET A 215 -10.73 9.88 8.69
N HIS A 216 -10.83 10.56 9.84
CA HIS A 216 -11.93 10.40 10.77
C HIS A 216 -13.25 10.86 10.15
N ALA A 217 -13.26 11.99 9.44
CA ALA A 217 -14.45 12.49 8.75
C ALA A 217 -14.95 11.51 7.68
N ILE A 218 -14.06 10.97 6.85
CA ILE A 218 -14.43 9.95 5.84
C ILE A 218 -15.11 8.74 6.51
N VAL A 219 -14.47 8.16 7.52
CA VAL A 219 -15.01 6.97 8.22
C VAL A 219 -16.35 7.29 8.87
N SER A 220 -16.45 8.44 9.55
CA SER A 220 -17.67 8.87 10.23
C SER A 220 -18.83 9.03 9.24
N THR A 221 -18.59 9.68 8.10
CA THR A 221 -19.59 9.88 7.05
C THR A 221 -20.03 8.57 6.39
N ILE A 222 -19.10 7.63 6.13
CA ILE A 222 -19.52 6.30 5.64
C ILE A 222 -20.39 5.62 6.70
N ARG A 223 -19.94 5.59 7.96
CA ARG A 223 -20.65 4.93 9.07
C ARG A 223 -22.05 5.47 9.32
N SER A 224 -22.25 6.79 9.22
CA SER A 224 -23.57 7.40 9.42
C SER A 224 -24.60 7.00 8.35
N ASN A 225 -24.13 6.46 7.22
CA ASN A 225 -24.97 6.00 6.12
C ASN A 225 -25.09 4.47 6.04
N LEU A 226 -24.49 3.74 6.99
CA LEU A 226 -24.62 2.28 7.07
C LEU A 226 -25.97 1.87 7.67
N LYS A 227 -26.53 0.79 7.16
CA LYS A 227 -27.63 0.06 7.82
C LYS A 227 -27.05 -0.85 8.90
N GLN A 228 -27.92 -1.30 9.80
CA GLN A 228 -27.54 -2.10 10.98
C GLN A 228 -26.75 -3.38 10.67
N ARG A 229 -26.95 -4.00 9.50
CA ARG A 229 -26.26 -5.23 9.08
C ARG A 229 -25.08 -4.98 8.14
N ASP A 230 -24.80 -3.73 7.80
CA ASP A 230 -23.68 -3.42 6.92
C ASP A 230 -22.36 -3.53 7.69
N MET A 231 -21.31 -3.91 6.97
CA MET A 231 -19.97 -4.04 7.52
C MET A 231 -19.02 -3.14 6.73
N LEU A 232 -18.24 -2.33 7.43
CA LEU A 232 -17.25 -1.42 6.85
C LEU A 232 -15.84 -1.94 7.13
N PHE A 233 -15.06 -2.06 6.06
CA PHE A 233 -13.66 -2.42 6.05
C PHE A 233 -12.84 -1.26 5.50
N GLN A 234 -11.78 -0.91 6.21
CA GLN A 234 -10.79 0.02 5.71
C GLN A 234 -9.63 -0.78 5.12
N LEU A 235 -9.33 -0.55 3.85
CA LEU A 235 -8.20 -1.19 3.16
C LEU A 235 -6.96 -0.29 3.18
N SER A 236 -7.17 1.01 3.03
CA SER A 236 -6.13 2.04 3.14
C SER A 236 -6.74 3.35 3.63
N PRO A 237 -5.95 4.42 3.81
CA PRO A 237 -6.49 5.74 4.12
C PRO A 237 -7.54 6.25 3.12
N LEU A 238 -7.45 5.84 1.85
CA LEU A 238 -8.31 6.34 0.77
C LEU A 238 -9.18 5.24 0.14
N SER A 239 -9.22 4.06 0.74
CA SER A 239 -9.92 2.88 0.20
C SER A 239 -10.71 2.17 1.28
N TYR A 240 -12.02 2.04 1.05
CA TYR A 240 -12.96 1.45 2.00
C TYR A 240 -13.94 0.53 1.29
N VAL A 241 -14.17 -0.65 1.85
CA VAL A 241 -15.15 -1.61 1.35
C VAL A 241 -16.32 -1.69 2.32
N VAL A 242 -17.55 -1.61 1.79
CA VAL A 242 -18.77 -1.84 2.54
C VAL A 242 -19.48 -3.06 1.98
N VAL A 243 -19.78 -4.01 2.87
CA VAL A 243 -20.57 -5.22 2.57
C VAL A 243 -21.98 -5.01 3.12
N SER A 244 -22.99 -5.15 2.27
CA SER A 244 -24.40 -4.88 2.58
C SER A 244 -25.27 -6.10 2.24
N PRO A 245 -25.51 -7.01 3.20
CA PRO A 245 -26.34 -8.19 2.98
C PRO A 245 -27.79 -7.83 2.66
N GLY A 246 -28.39 -8.51 1.69
CA GLY A 246 -29.77 -8.32 1.25
C GLY A 246 -30.03 -7.03 0.48
N ALA A 247 -28.97 -6.30 0.09
CA ALA A 247 -29.08 -5.09 -0.69
C ALA A 247 -28.76 -5.35 -2.17
N GLU A 248 -29.51 -4.71 -3.05
CA GLU A 248 -29.24 -4.66 -4.49
C GLU A 248 -28.39 -3.45 -4.86
N ARG A 249 -27.75 -3.50 -6.03
CA ARG A 249 -26.86 -2.46 -6.52
C ARG A 249 -27.52 -1.08 -6.51
N GLU A 250 -28.75 -0.97 -7.01
CA GLU A 250 -29.50 0.28 -7.13
C GLU A 250 -29.76 0.91 -5.76
N GLN A 251 -29.99 0.08 -4.74
CA GLN A 251 -30.20 0.55 -3.36
C GLN A 251 -28.92 1.14 -2.78
N ILE A 252 -27.78 0.50 -3.05
CA ILE A 252 -26.46 0.98 -2.64
C ILE A 252 -26.08 2.27 -3.38
N GLU A 253 -26.30 2.32 -4.68
CA GLU A 253 -26.02 3.53 -5.47
C GLU A 253 -26.88 4.70 -4.99
N ARG A 254 -28.19 4.52 -4.76
CA ARG A 254 -29.04 5.60 -4.22
C ARG A 254 -28.58 6.09 -2.85
N ARG A 255 -28.10 5.18 -2.01
CA ARG A 255 -27.65 5.50 -0.65
C ARG A 255 -26.30 6.20 -0.63
N PHE A 256 -25.35 5.74 -1.44
CA PHE A 256 -23.97 6.17 -1.35
C PHE A 256 -23.58 7.22 -2.38
N LYS A 257 -24.12 7.20 -3.61
CA LYS A 257 -23.72 8.11 -4.70
C LYS A 257 -24.00 9.59 -4.43
N THR A 258 -24.90 9.88 -3.49
CA THR A 258 -25.31 11.24 -3.10
C THR A 258 -24.59 11.75 -1.86
N ILE A 259 -23.70 10.94 -1.26
CA ILE A 259 -22.94 11.34 -0.07
C ILE A 259 -21.87 12.36 -0.46
N TYR A 260 -21.84 13.46 0.28
CA TYR A 260 -20.78 14.44 0.24
C TYR A 260 -19.82 14.23 1.41
N PHE A 261 -18.54 14.13 1.09
CA PHE A 261 -17.47 14.04 2.07
C PHE A 261 -16.85 15.42 2.24
N GLN A 262 -17.30 16.15 3.26
CA GLN A 262 -16.79 17.48 3.56
C GLN A 262 -15.94 17.46 4.82
N VAL A 263 -14.72 17.97 4.71
CA VAL A 263 -13.79 18.14 5.82
C VAL A 263 -13.41 19.61 5.90
N ARG A 264 -14.07 20.34 6.81
CA ARG A 264 -13.99 21.81 6.90
C ARG A 264 -14.37 22.46 5.56
N SER A 265 -13.41 23.03 4.84
CA SER A 265 -13.58 23.67 3.53
C SER A 265 -13.23 22.76 2.35
N LEU A 266 -12.75 21.54 2.59
CA LEU A 266 -12.38 20.58 1.55
C LEU A 266 -13.54 19.64 1.24
N VAL A 267 -13.90 19.54 -0.03
CA VAL A 267 -14.83 18.52 -0.52
C VAL A 267 -14.01 17.44 -1.20
N LEU A 268 -14.23 16.18 -0.81
CA LEU A 268 -13.49 15.03 -1.32
C LEU A 268 -14.30 14.34 -2.42
N GLU A 269 -13.69 14.18 -3.59
CA GLU A 269 -14.23 13.31 -4.62
C GLU A 269 -13.89 11.84 -4.31
N TYR A 270 -14.78 10.94 -4.71
CA TYR A 270 -14.57 9.51 -4.63
C TYR A 270 -15.21 8.82 -5.83
N ARG A 271 -14.66 7.67 -6.19
CA ARG A 271 -15.26 6.69 -7.07
C ARG A 271 -15.95 5.65 -6.22
N LEU A 272 -17.21 5.36 -6.54
CA LEU A 272 -17.97 4.26 -5.97
C LEU A 272 -18.08 3.15 -7.00
N THR A 273 -17.55 1.98 -6.67
CA THR A 273 -17.77 0.76 -7.45
C THR A 273 -18.68 -0.16 -6.64
N VAL A 274 -19.70 -0.74 -7.27
CA VAL A 274 -20.66 -1.63 -6.61
C VAL A 274 -20.79 -2.92 -7.40
N VAL A 275 -20.63 -4.05 -6.71
CA VAL A 275 -20.80 -5.39 -7.26
C VAL A 275 -21.79 -6.14 -6.40
N THR A 276 -22.70 -6.89 -7.02
CA THR A 276 -23.67 -7.74 -6.33
C THR A 276 -23.27 -9.20 -6.49
N VAL A 277 -23.37 -9.96 -5.41
CA VAL A 277 -23.05 -11.38 -5.36
C VAL A 277 -24.29 -12.15 -4.95
N ASP A 278 -24.71 -13.07 -5.80
CA ASP A 278 -25.96 -13.81 -5.58
C ASP A 278 -25.76 -15.29 -5.21
N ARG A 279 -24.54 -15.82 -5.33
CA ARG A 279 -24.29 -17.26 -5.17
C ARG A 279 -22.88 -17.62 -4.73
N PHE A 280 -22.77 -18.74 -4.02
CA PHE A 280 -21.53 -19.40 -3.62
C PHE A 280 -21.28 -20.63 -4.52
N PRO A 281 -20.02 -21.03 -4.83
CA PRO A 281 -18.73 -20.47 -4.38
C PRO A 281 -18.36 -19.17 -5.08
N LEU A 282 -17.77 -18.27 -4.29
CA LEU A 282 -17.26 -16.99 -4.73
C LEU A 282 -15.88 -17.12 -5.39
N ARG A 283 -15.78 -16.64 -6.64
CA ARG A 283 -14.48 -16.39 -7.30
C ARG A 283 -13.94 -15.04 -6.85
N LEU A 284 -13.34 -15.01 -5.66
CA LEU A 284 -12.88 -13.77 -5.02
C LEU A 284 -11.94 -12.95 -5.91
N ASN A 285 -11.08 -13.58 -6.72
CA ASN A 285 -10.20 -12.87 -7.65
C ASN A 285 -10.97 -12.08 -8.73
N GLU A 286 -12.09 -12.60 -9.21
CA GLU A 286 -12.94 -11.89 -10.19
C GLU A 286 -13.68 -10.74 -9.48
N LEU A 287 -14.19 -10.99 -8.27
CA LEU A 287 -14.85 -9.97 -7.45
C LEU A 287 -13.93 -8.77 -7.14
N TRP A 288 -12.66 -9.01 -6.81
CA TRP A 288 -11.71 -7.93 -6.53
C TRP A 288 -11.36 -7.13 -7.78
N LYS A 289 -11.19 -7.81 -8.91
CA LYS A 289 -10.99 -7.15 -10.21
C LYS A 289 -12.18 -6.25 -10.56
N ASP A 290 -13.40 -6.71 -10.33
CA ASP A 290 -14.62 -5.94 -10.59
C ASP A 290 -14.77 -4.75 -9.62
N LEU A 291 -14.15 -4.81 -8.44
CA LEU A 291 -14.09 -3.73 -7.46
C LEU A 291 -12.92 -2.76 -7.68
N ASP A 292 -12.11 -2.94 -8.74
CA ASP A 292 -10.91 -2.14 -9.01
C ASP A 292 -9.92 -2.17 -7.82
N LEU A 293 -9.75 -3.36 -7.23
CA LEU A 293 -8.84 -3.69 -6.13
C LEU A 293 -7.64 -4.51 -6.59
#